data_AF-A0A520ITR4-F1
#
_entry.id   AF-A0A520ITR4-F1
#
_cell.length_a   1.000
_cell.length_b   1.000
_cell.length_c   1.000
_cell.angle_alpha   90.00
_cell.angle_beta   90.00
_cell.angle_gamma   90.00
#
_symmetry.space_group_name_H-M   'P 1'
#
loop_
_entity.id
_entity.type
_entity.pdbx_description
1 polymer ?
#
loop_
_entity_poly.entity_id
_entity_poly.type
_entity_poly.pdbx_seq_one_letter_code
_entity_poly.pdbx_strand_id
1 'polypeptide(L)'
;MLYWLAEHLGFPGLLNLIRYQTVRTGGAVATALIIGLIIGPKFIGWLRVRQGKGQPIRADGPQSHLSKRGTPTMGGLMILTSMCLAIFLWMDLSNPYVWACLFVTLGFGTIGFLDDYDKVRKASTAGISGRTRLL
;
A
#
# COMPACT_ATOMS: atom_id res chain seq x y z
N MET A 1 -7.55 -10.20 13.18
CA MET A 1 -7.20 -10.42 14.61
C MET A 1 -8.35 -10.09 15.55
N LEU A 2 -8.98 -8.92 15.41
CA LEU A 2 -10.13 -8.52 16.23
C LEU A 2 -11.31 -9.49 16.10
N TYR A 3 -11.54 -10.03 14.89
CA TYR A 3 -12.54 -11.07 14.69
C TYR A 3 -12.26 -12.32 15.53
N TRP A 4 -11.03 -12.82 15.48
CA TRP A 4 -10.61 -14.01 16.23
C TRP A 4 -10.69 -13.79 17.75
N LEU A 5 -10.30 -12.61 18.23
CA LEU A 5 -10.42 -12.24 19.64
C LEU A 5 -11.90 -12.14 20.07
N ALA A 6 -12.74 -11.52 19.25
CA ALA A 6 -14.17 -11.41 19.53
C ALA A 6 -14.86 -12.78 19.51
N GLU A 7 -14.44 -13.68 18.63
CA GLU A 7 -14.91 -15.06 18.56
C GLU A 7 -14.54 -15.84 19.84
N HIS A 8 -13.27 -15.74 20.29
CA HIS A 8 -12.82 -16.43 21.49
C HIS A 8 -13.52 -15.95 22.77
N LEU A 9 -13.92 -14.67 22.81
CA LEU A 9 -14.66 -14.08 23.93
C LEU A 9 -16.18 -14.39 23.87
N GLY A 10 -16.67 -15.01 22.79
CA GLY A 10 -18.09 -15.30 22.61
C GLY A 10 -18.94 -14.09 22.21
N PHE A 11 -18.34 -13.09 21.55
CA PHE A 11 -18.99 -11.87 21.06
C PHE A 11 -19.82 -11.07 22.11
N PRO A 12 -19.27 -10.73 23.28
CA PRO A 12 -20.03 -10.00 24.30
C PRO A 12 -20.24 -8.52 23.91
N GLY A 13 -21.45 -8.01 24.12
CA GLY A 13 -21.78 -6.58 23.99
C GLY A 13 -21.40 -5.98 22.63
N LEU A 14 -20.56 -4.94 22.65
CA LEU A 14 -20.10 -4.23 21.45
C LEU A 14 -19.28 -5.10 20.48
N LEU A 15 -18.64 -6.18 20.97
CA LEU A 15 -17.88 -7.08 20.09
C LEU A 15 -18.79 -7.87 19.16
N ASN A 16 -20.10 -7.99 19.45
CA ASN A 16 -21.06 -8.59 18.54
C ASN A 16 -21.15 -7.85 17.19
N LEU A 17 -20.83 -6.55 17.16
CA LEU A 17 -20.78 -5.77 15.92
C LEU A 17 -19.71 -6.28 14.95
N ILE A 18 -18.63 -6.90 15.45
CA ILE A 18 -17.54 -7.45 14.63
C ILE A 18 -17.98 -8.68 13.82
N ARG A 19 -19.11 -9.31 14.17
CA ARG A 19 -19.68 -10.40 13.36
C ARG A 19 -20.14 -9.91 11.98
N TYR A 20 -20.58 -8.67 11.88
CA TYR A 20 -21.09 -8.12 10.63
C TYR A 20 -19.95 -7.77 9.69
N GLN A 21 -19.99 -8.33 8.48
CA GLN A 21 -19.00 -8.04 7.44
C GLN A 21 -18.92 -6.54 7.13
N THR A 22 -20.06 -5.84 7.10
CA THR A 22 -20.14 -4.40 6.84
C THR A 22 -19.36 -3.57 7.86
N VAL A 23 -19.48 -3.89 9.15
CA VAL A 23 -18.74 -3.24 10.23
C VAL A 23 -17.24 -3.48 10.09
N ARG A 24 -16.83 -4.74 9.83
CA ARG A 24 -15.42 -5.08 9.62
C ARG A 24 -14.82 -4.36 8.42
N THR A 25 -15.53 -4.33 7.29
CA THR A 25 -15.08 -3.65 6.08
C THR A 25 -14.97 -2.14 6.32
N GLY A 26 -15.99 -1.51 6.92
CA GLY A 26 -15.96 -0.09 7.26
C GLY A 26 -14.82 0.26 8.21
N GLY A 27 -14.64 -0.56 9.26
CA GLY A 27 -13.54 -0.43 10.21
C GLY A 27 -12.17 -0.57 9.54
N ALA A 28 -12.00 -1.53 8.62
CA ALA A 28 -10.77 -1.73 7.87
C ALA A 28 -10.43 -0.51 6.99
N VAL A 29 -11.41 0.02 6.24
CA VAL A 29 -11.21 1.20 5.38
C VAL A 29 -10.83 2.42 6.21
N ALA A 30 -11.58 2.71 7.27
CA ALA A 30 -11.28 3.83 8.16
C ALA A 30 -9.89 3.69 8.81
N THR A 31 -9.55 2.49 9.27
CA THR A 31 -8.24 2.19 9.88
C THR A 31 -7.11 2.40 8.87
N ALA A 32 -7.24 1.86 7.65
CA ALA A 32 -6.23 2.02 6.61
C ALA A 32 -6.02 3.50 6.25
N LEU A 33 -7.10 4.27 6.16
CA LEU A 33 -7.05 5.71 5.91
C LEU A 33 -6.31 6.44 7.03
N ILE A 34 -6.68 6.20 8.29
CA ILE A 34 -6.06 6.83 9.47
C ILE A 34 -4.56 6.51 9.51
N ILE A 35 -4.19 5.23 9.34
CA ILE A 35 -2.78 4.81 9.32
C ILE A 35 -2.05 5.53 8.18
N GLY A 36 -2.63 5.58 6.98
CA GLY A 36 -2.05 6.29 5.84
C GLY A 36 -1.84 7.78 6.08
N LEU A 37 -2.81 8.46 6.69
CA LEU A 37 -2.72 9.89 7.02
C LEU A 37 -1.67 10.18 8.10
N ILE A 38 -1.55 9.32 9.11
CA ILE A 38 -0.58 9.48 10.20
C ILE A 38 0.85 9.20 9.71
N ILE A 39 1.04 8.11 8.95
CA ILE A 39 2.36 7.70 8.47
C ILE A 39 2.81 8.55 7.27
N GLY A 40 1.87 9.07 6.48
CA GLY A 40 2.11 9.76 5.22
C GLY A 40 3.18 10.85 5.25
N PRO A 41 3.07 11.89 6.10
CA PRO A 41 4.05 12.96 6.15
C PRO A 41 5.47 12.47 6.46
N LYS A 42 5.61 11.55 7.43
CA LYS A 42 6.90 10.96 7.82
C LYS A 42 7.47 10.09 6.69
N PHE A 43 6.64 9.30 6.06
CA PHE A 43 7.02 8.40 4.97
C PHE A 43 7.45 9.18 3.72
N ILE A 44 6.71 10.23 3.35
CA ILE A 44 7.07 11.14 2.25
C ILE A 44 8.39 11.84 2.54
N GLY A 45 8.60 12.33 3.76
CA GLY A 45 9.87 12.94 4.17
C GLY A 45 11.05 11.97 4.06
N TRP A 46 10.88 10.74 4.56
CA TRP A 46 11.88 9.68 4.45
C TRP A 46 12.21 9.30 3.00
N LEU A 47 11.19 9.16 2.15
CA LEU A 47 11.39 8.90 0.73
C LEU A 47 12.12 10.05 0.03
N ARG A 48 11.77 11.32 0.37
CA ARG A 48 12.44 12.49 -0.21
C ARG A 48 13.93 12.50 0.12
N VAL A 49 14.32 12.15 1.36
CA VAL A 49 15.73 12.04 1.75
C VAL A 49 16.43 10.91 1.00
N ARG A 50 15.79 9.73 0.88
CA ARG A 50 16.40 8.57 0.22
C ARG A 50 16.51 8.68 -1.29
N GLN A 51 15.54 9.33 -1.94
CA GLN A 51 15.49 9.47 -3.41
C GLN A 51 16.13 10.78 -3.90
N GLY A 52 16.39 11.74 -3.01
CA GLY A 52 17.05 13.01 -3.31
C GLY A 52 16.27 13.89 -4.28
N LYS A 53 16.52 13.73 -5.59
CA LYS A 53 15.95 14.56 -6.66
C LYS A 53 14.60 14.05 -7.22
N GLY A 54 14.08 12.95 -6.69
CA GLY A 54 12.87 12.28 -7.22
C GLY A 54 13.15 11.57 -8.55
N GLN A 55 12.09 11.14 -9.27
CA GLN A 55 12.27 10.52 -10.59
C GLN A 55 12.90 11.51 -11.59
N PRO A 56 13.93 11.11 -12.36
CA PRO A 56 14.45 11.93 -13.45
C PRO A 56 13.35 12.13 -14.50
N ILE A 57 12.95 13.39 -14.69
CA ILE A 57 11.89 13.75 -15.64
C ILE A 57 12.47 13.71 -17.04
N ARG A 58 11.76 13.08 -17.99
CA ARG A 58 12.11 13.15 -19.42
C ARG A 58 12.11 14.61 -19.87
N ALA A 59 13.18 15.06 -20.51
CA ALA A 59 13.25 16.40 -21.10
C ALA A 59 12.21 16.59 -22.23
N ASP A 60 11.75 15.49 -22.81
CA ASP A 60 10.85 15.46 -23.97
C ASP A 60 9.34 15.53 -23.60
N GLY A 61 9.00 15.79 -22.33
CA GLY A 61 7.63 15.80 -21.81
C GLY A 61 6.97 17.20 -21.79
N PRO A 62 5.63 17.29 -21.69
CA PRO A 62 4.92 18.57 -21.58
C PRO A 62 5.39 19.38 -20.36
N GLN A 63 5.50 20.71 -20.47
CA GLN A 63 5.99 21.58 -19.39
C GLN A 63 5.23 21.42 -18.05
N SER A 64 3.96 21.02 -18.08
CA SER A 64 3.16 20.70 -16.88
C SER A 64 3.74 19.55 -16.04
N HIS A 65 4.49 18.62 -16.64
CA HIS A 65 5.16 17.52 -15.93
C HIS A 65 6.40 17.98 -15.16
N LEU A 66 6.97 19.15 -15.46
CA LEU A 66 8.09 19.74 -14.71
C LEU A 66 7.67 20.20 -13.30
N SER A 67 6.38 20.43 -13.06
CA SER A 67 5.85 20.78 -11.73
C SER A 67 5.92 19.64 -10.72
N LYS A 68 6.05 18.39 -11.17
CA LYS A 68 6.18 17.19 -10.31
C LYS A 68 7.63 16.95 -9.83
N ARG A 69 8.55 17.86 -10.14
CA ARG A 69 9.97 17.77 -9.78
C ARG A 69 10.13 17.83 -8.26
N GLY A 70 10.72 16.78 -7.69
CA GLY A 70 10.97 16.68 -6.24
C GLY A 70 9.89 15.96 -5.43
N THR A 71 8.80 15.49 -6.05
CA THR A 71 7.87 14.57 -5.38
C THR A 71 8.45 13.16 -5.42
N PRO A 72 8.65 12.50 -4.26
CA PRO A 72 9.16 11.14 -4.23
C PRO A 72 8.19 10.15 -4.90
N THR A 73 8.73 9.12 -5.55
CA THR A 73 7.97 7.99 -6.08
C THR A 73 7.85 6.88 -5.03
N MET A 74 7.07 5.82 -5.29
CA MET A 74 6.77 4.69 -4.36
C MET A 74 5.71 4.94 -3.27
N GLY A 75 4.78 5.87 -3.49
CA GLY A 75 3.62 6.05 -2.58
C GLY A 75 2.78 4.78 -2.40
N GLY A 76 2.82 3.85 -3.36
CA GLY A 76 2.15 2.54 -3.27
C GLY A 76 2.60 1.71 -2.07
N LEU A 77 3.86 1.84 -1.62
CA LEU A 77 4.33 1.09 -0.44
C LEU A 77 3.60 1.53 0.83
N MET A 78 3.29 2.82 0.97
CA MET A 78 2.49 3.35 2.06
C MET A 78 1.08 2.76 2.04
N ILE A 79 0.44 2.76 0.87
CA ILE A 79 -0.92 2.22 0.68
C ILE A 79 -0.95 0.73 1.05
N LEU A 80 -0.02 -0.06 0.51
CA LEU A 80 0.06 -1.49 0.79
C LEU A 80 0.28 -1.77 2.28
N THR A 81 1.16 -1.00 2.93
CA THR A 81 1.43 -1.17 4.36
C THR A 81 0.19 -0.87 5.20
N SER A 82 -0.48 0.26 4.97
CA SER A 82 -1.69 0.64 5.72
C SER A 82 -2.84 -0.36 5.49
N MET A 83 -3.01 -0.82 4.25
CA MET A 83 -4.01 -1.82 3.88
C MET A 83 -3.73 -3.16 4.57
N CYS A 84 -2.50 -3.66 4.54
CA CYS A 84 -2.14 -4.93 5.17
C CYS A 84 -2.39 -4.89 6.68
N LEU A 85 -1.98 -3.82 7.36
CA LEU A 85 -2.24 -3.66 8.79
C LEU A 85 -3.74 -3.65 9.11
N ALA A 86 -4.55 -2.97 8.30
CA ALA A 86 -6.00 -2.97 8.47
C ALA A 86 -6.63 -4.35 8.24
N ILE A 87 -6.16 -5.10 7.22
CA ILE A 87 -6.61 -6.48 6.96
C ILE A 87 -6.26 -7.38 8.14
N PHE A 88 -5.01 -7.36 8.63
CA PHE A 88 -4.59 -8.16 9.77
C PHE A 88 -5.41 -7.84 11.02
N LEU A 89 -5.78 -6.58 11.23
CA LEU A 89 -6.59 -6.18 12.37
C LEU A 89 -8.04 -6.68 12.24
N TRP A 90 -8.72 -6.38 11.13
CA TRP A 90 -10.17 -6.54 11.01
C TRP A 90 -10.65 -7.83 10.35
N MET A 91 -9.89 -8.37 9.41
CA MET A 91 -10.36 -9.52 8.63
C MET A 91 -10.21 -10.83 9.39
N ASP A 92 -11.01 -11.80 8.94
CA ASP A 92 -10.88 -13.19 9.33
C ASP A 92 -9.72 -13.84 8.55
N LEU A 93 -8.66 -14.19 9.27
CA LEU A 93 -7.45 -14.79 8.69
C LEU A 93 -7.57 -16.30 8.47
N SER A 94 -8.63 -16.93 8.98
CA SER A 94 -8.95 -18.33 8.67
C SER A 94 -9.53 -18.47 7.27
N ASN A 95 -9.99 -17.37 6.66
CA ASN A 95 -10.57 -17.38 5.34
C ASN A 95 -9.49 -17.44 4.24
N PRO A 96 -9.43 -18.52 3.43
CA PRO A 96 -8.42 -18.66 2.39
C PRO A 96 -8.53 -17.59 1.28
N TYR A 97 -9.71 -17.02 1.04
CA TYR A 97 -9.89 -15.96 0.05
C TYR A 97 -9.17 -14.66 0.44
N VAL A 98 -9.06 -14.36 1.74
CA VAL A 98 -8.31 -13.19 2.22
C VAL A 98 -6.84 -13.35 1.85
N TRP A 99 -6.28 -14.55 2.04
CA TRP A 99 -4.91 -14.85 1.66
C TRP A 99 -4.69 -14.84 0.15
N ALA A 100 -5.61 -15.39 -0.63
CA ALA A 100 -5.53 -15.36 -2.09
C ALA A 100 -5.48 -13.91 -2.62
N CYS A 101 -6.39 -13.05 -2.17
CA CYS A 101 -6.40 -11.63 -2.54
C CYS A 101 -5.16 -10.89 -2.07
N LEU A 102 -4.69 -11.16 -0.84
CA LEU A 102 -3.50 -10.54 -0.29
C LEU A 102 -2.24 -10.95 -1.08
N PHE A 103 -2.13 -12.23 -1.45
CA PHE A 103 -1.03 -12.76 -2.25
C PHE A 103 -0.97 -12.08 -3.62
N VAL A 104 -2.10 -12.02 -4.34
CA VAL A 104 -2.16 -11.36 -5.66
C VAL A 104 -1.81 -9.87 -5.53
N THR A 105 -2.40 -9.18 -4.55
CA THR A 105 -2.17 -7.74 -4.36
C THR A 105 -0.72 -7.43 -4.01
N LEU A 106 -0.12 -8.20 -3.09
CA LEU A 106 1.29 -8.05 -2.74
C LEU A 106 2.21 -8.47 -3.89
N GLY A 107 1.87 -9.50 -4.66
CA GLY A 107 2.63 -9.91 -5.84
C GLY A 107 2.71 -8.82 -6.91
N PHE A 108 1.57 -8.21 -7.28
CA PHE A 108 1.59 -7.06 -8.19
C PHE A 108 2.25 -5.83 -7.55
N GLY A 109 2.08 -5.65 -6.24
CA GLY A 109 2.74 -4.61 -5.47
C GLY A 109 4.26 -4.70 -5.48
N THR A 110 4.83 -5.91 -5.35
CA THR A 110 6.29 -6.13 -5.40
C THR A 110 6.83 -5.91 -6.80
N ILE A 111 6.15 -6.37 -7.85
CA ILE A 111 6.54 -6.08 -9.24
C ILE A 111 6.58 -4.58 -9.49
N GLY A 112 5.56 -3.84 -9.07
CA GLY A 112 5.52 -2.38 -9.18
C GLY A 112 6.62 -1.69 -8.38
N PHE A 113 6.89 -2.16 -7.16
CA PHE A 113 7.97 -1.66 -6.32
C PHE A 113 9.35 -1.87 -6.95
N LEU A 114 9.61 -3.05 -7.52
CA LEU A 114 10.87 -3.36 -8.19
C LEU A 114 11.10 -2.46 -9.41
N ASP A 115 10.04 -2.20 -10.19
CA ASP A 115 10.10 -1.29 -11.35
C ASP A 115 10.43 0.15 -10.93
N ASP A 116 9.73 0.68 -9.91
CA ASP A 116 9.99 2.02 -9.38
C ASP A 116 11.37 2.12 -8.71
N TYR A 117 11.83 1.04 -8.07
CA TYR A 117 13.15 0.99 -7.44
C TYR A 117 14.26 1.02 -8.47
N ASP A 118 14.13 0.27 -9.56
CA ASP A 118 15.08 0.27 -10.66
C ASP A 118 15.19 1.64 -11.33
N LYS A 119 14.04 2.32 -11.56
CA LYS A 119 14.00 3.68 -12.14
C LYS A 119 14.75 4.70 -11.27
N VAL A 120 14.53 4.66 -9.95
CA VAL A 120 15.19 5.56 -9.01
C VAL A 120 16.69 5.26 -8.94
N ARG A 121 17.06 3.97 -8.80
CA ARG A 121 18.47 3.56 -8.67
C ARG A 121 19.29 3.87 -9.92
N LYS A 122 18.73 3.62 -11.11
CA LYS A 122 19.43 3.82 -12.39
C LYS A 122 19.37 5.27 -12.88
N ALA A 123 18.67 6.15 -12.17
CA ALA A 123 18.36 7.52 -12.60
C ALA A 123 17.91 7.57 -14.07
N SER A 124 17.14 6.57 -14.49
CA SER A 124 16.70 6.37 -15.86
C SER A 124 15.19 6.26 -15.91
N THR A 125 14.63 6.69 -17.03
CA THR A 125 13.19 6.62 -17.28
C THR A 125 12.78 5.25 -17.81
N ALA A 126 13.75 4.42 -18.17
CA ALA A 126 13.56 3.02 -18.52
C ALA A 126 13.56 2.17 -17.23
N GLY A 127 12.40 1.62 -16.89
CA GLY A 127 12.25 0.63 -15.83
C GLY A 127 12.46 -0.79 -16.34
N ILE A 128 11.80 -1.75 -15.69
CA ILE A 128 11.78 -3.15 -16.11
C ILE A 128 11.20 -3.26 -17.53
N SER A 129 11.77 -4.15 -18.35
CA SER A 129 11.29 -4.34 -19.72
C SER A 129 9.81 -4.76 -19.73
N GLY A 130 9.02 -4.20 -20.65
CA GLY A 130 7.58 -4.51 -20.72
C GLY A 130 7.29 -6.01 -20.89
N ARG A 131 8.19 -6.76 -21.54
CA ARG A 131 8.09 -8.23 -21.64
C ARG A 131 8.27 -8.90 -20.28
N THR A 132 9.28 -8.50 -19.51
CA THR A 132 9.54 -9.03 -18.16
C THR A 132 8.43 -8.68 -17.16
N ARG A 133 7.68 -7.61 -17.40
CA ARG A 133 6.54 -7.23 -16.55
C ARG A 133 5.27 -8.04 -16.84
N LEU A 134 5.14 -8.56 -18.06
CA LEU A 134 3.98 -9.34 -18.52
C LEU A 134 4.17 -10.86 -18.33
N LEU A 135 5.43 -11.31 -18.37
CA LEU A 135 5.83 -12.67 -18.01
C LEU A 135 5.83 -12.85 -16.49
#